data_AF-A0A4P6XEP9-F1
#
_entry.id   AF-A0A4P6XEP9-F1
#
_cell.length_a   1.000
_cell.length_b   1.000
_cell.length_c   1.000
_cell.angle_alpha   90.00
_cell.angle_beta   90.00
_cell.angle_gamma   90.00
#
_symmetry.space_group_name_H-M   'P 1'
#
loop_
_entity.id
_entity.type
_entity.pdbx_description
1 polymer ?
#
loop_
_entity_poly.entity_id
_entity_poly.type
_entity_poly.pdbx_seq_one_letter_code
_entity_poly.pdbx_strand_id
1 'polypeptide(L)'
;MRLALFTLVSGVLSRAIQTSANENLNIEKRYDERRLPKSEIELLYMMNHLTVNMQNALKNEVSPERWHMAKMTLKLVEKSVKHLDAVLTADEKLQINSEVNLANVFLIPSGDEKVKEVCDGGYEDTFCVYYNFTSYAEEVADLAKMAKSLNDNHRSKSVSDEKFKTEILDQLSLVRDEMEQIEAAPIYLWGKESKFEETQKSLQNSEKLVSEVAAFLKVKVE
;
A
#
# COMPACT_ATOMS: atom_id res chain seq x y z
N MET A 1 -3.77 -5.37 -35.77
CA MET A 1 -3.82 -3.94 -35.37
C MET A 1 -2.72 -3.72 -34.35
N ARG A 2 -1.66 -2.97 -34.68
CA ARG A 2 -0.46 -2.83 -33.84
C ARG A 2 -0.76 -1.88 -32.68
N LEU A 3 -0.66 -2.35 -31.44
CA LEU A 3 -0.76 -1.52 -30.23
C LEU A 3 0.40 -0.51 -30.23
N ALA A 4 0.06 0.78 -30.19
CA ALA A 4 1.00 1.84 -29.93
C ALA A 4 1.44 1.76 -28.46
N LEU A 5 2.75 1.64 -28.22
CA LEU A 5 3.33 1.89 -26.91
C LEU A 5 2.99 3.33 -26.51
N PHE A 6 2.23 3.48 -25.43
CA PHE A 6 2.09 4.75 -24.73
C PHE A 6 3.47 5.11 -24.15
N THR A 7 4.16 6.00 -24.84
CA THR A 7 5.27 6.76 -24.29
C THR A 7 4.68 7.65 -23.22
N LEU A 8 4.90 7.28 -21.95
CA LEU A 8 4.73 8.19 -20.82
C LEU A 8 5.38 9.52 -21.21
N VAL A 9 4.62 10.60 -21.14
CA VAL A 9 5.09 11.94 -21.46
C VAL A 9 6.11 12.32 -20.37
N SER A 10 7.37 11.94 -20.56
CA SER A 10 8.51 12.29 -19.69
C SER A 10 8.88 13.77 -19.77
N GLY A 11 8.07 14.60 -20.45
CA GLY A 11 8.45 15.93 -20.92
C GLY A 11 8.30 17.08 -19.93
N VAL A 12 7.61 16.89 -18.80
CA VAL A 12 7.38 18.00 -17.83
C VAL A 12 8.22 17.86 -16.57
N LEU A 13 8.71 16.65 -16.27
CA LEU A 13 9.61 16.37 -15.14
C LEU A 13 11.02 16.96 -15.32
N SER A 14 11.48 17.24 -16.55
CA SER A 14 12.88 17.61 -16.79
C SER A 14 13.31 18.99 -16.29
N ARG A 15 12.40 19.96 -16.10
CA ARG A 15 12.79 21.32 -15.67
C ARG A 15 12.85 21.51 -14.16
N ALA A 16 12.07 20.78 -13.37
CA ALA A 16 12.13 20.84 -11.90
C ALA A 16 13.22 19.91 -11.31
N ILE A 17 13.55 18.82 -12.01
CA ILE A 17 14.48 17.79 -11.51
C ILE A 17 15.96 18.14 -11.71
N GLN A 18 16.31 18.98 -12.70
CA GLN A 18 17.72 19.33 -12.93
C GLN A 18 18.34 20.17 -11.81
N THR A 19 17.53 20.86 -11.00
CA THR A 19 18.01 21.63 -9.85
C THR A 19 18.17 20.81 -8.56
N SER A 20 17.47 19.67 -8.41
CA SER A 20 17.53 18.85 -7.20
C SER A 20 18.48 17.65 -7.30
N ALA A 21 18.83 17.20 -8.51
CA ALA A 21 19.67 16.01 -8.71
C ALA A 21 21.11 16.13 -8.19
N ASN A 22 21.64 17.36 -7.98
CA ASN A 22 23.01 17.57 -7.53
C ASN A 22 23.21 17.53 -6.00
N GLU A 23 22.15 17.44 -5.18
CA GLU A 23 22.26 17.31 -3.71
C GLU A 23 21.99 15.87 -3.18
N ASN A 24 21.71 14.91 -4.07
CA ASN A 24 20.96 13.67 -3.74
C ASN A 24 21.75 12.41 -3.37
N LEU A 25 23.08 12.46 -3.18
CA LEU A 25 23.87 11.25 -2.88
C LEU A 25 23.60 10.62 -1.48
N ASN A 26 22.80 11.26 -0.62
CA ASN A 26 22.48 10.77 0.73
C ASN A 26 21.02 10.33 0.92
N ILE A 27 20.16 10.43 -0.10
CA ILE A 27 18.73 10.09 0.01
C ILE A 27 18.48 8.58 -0.17
N GLU A 28 19.31 7.89 -0.97
CA GLU A 28 19.21 6.43 -1.19
C GLU A 28 19.28 5.60 0.11
N LYS A 29 19.89 6.11 1.18
CA LYS A 29 20.03 5.40 2.46
C LYS A 29 18.90 5.66 3.47
N ARG A 30 17.91 6.53 3.18
CA ARG A 30 16.91 7.00 4.18
C ARG A 30 15.47 6.63 3.88
N TYR A 31 15.23 5.90 2.80
CA TYR A 31 13.87 5.55 2.41
C TYR A 31 13.51 4.15 2.93
N ASP A 32 12.72 4.16 4.00
CA ASP A 32 11.93 3.01 4.40
C ASP A 32 10.60 3.14 3.66
N GLU A 33 10.31 2.22 2.73
CA GLU A 33 9.15 2.32 1.84
C GLU A 33 7.80 2.25 2.57
N ARG A 34 7.81 2.02 3.90
CA ARG A 34 6.61 1.84 4.73
C ARG A 34 6.27 3.04 5.62
N ARG A 35 7.07 4.12 5.63
CA ARG A 35 6.76 5.32 6.45
C ARG A 35 6.23 6.47 5.61
N LEU A 36 5.40 7.31 6.20
CA LEU A 36 5.02 8.58 5.59
C LEU A 36 6.27 9.46 5.35
N PRO A 37 6.32 10.18 4.21
CA PRO A 37 7.36 11.14 3.92
C PRO A 37 7.22 12.35 4.84
N LYS A 38 8.36 12.86 5.28
CA LYS A 38 8.46 14.02 6.18
C LYS A 38 8.59 15.34 5.42
N SER A 39 8.74 15.30 4.10
CA SER A 39 8.91 16.47 3.25
C SER A 39 8.40 16.22 1.84
N GLU A 40 8.15 17.31 1.11
CA GLU A 40 7.83 17.28 -0.32
C GLU A 40 8.89 16.52 -1.13
N ILE A 41 10.19 16.74 -0.84
CA ILE A 41 11.28 16.07 -1.55
C ILE A 41 11.20 14.55 -1.38
N GLU A 42 10.90 14.07 -0.16
CA GLU A 42 10.71 12.64 0.07
C GLU A 42 9.50 12.12 -0.74
N LEU A 43 8.39 12.84 -0.77
CA LEU A 43 7.20 12.47 -1.56
C LEU A 43 7.49 12.41 -3.08
N LEU A 44 8.23 13.38 -3.62
CA LEU A 44 8.62 13.38 -5.03
C LEU A 44 9.54 12.19 -5.36
N TYR A 45 10.43 11.83 -4.44
CA TYR A 45 11.25 10.63 -4.57
C TYR A 45 10.38 9.36 -4.58
N MET A 46 9.41 9.25 -3.67
CA MET A 46 8.44 8.15 -3.64
C MET A 46 7.70 7.99 -4.97
N MET A 47 7.22 9.10 -5.53
CA MET A 47 6.51 9.10 -6.82
C MET A 47 7.38 8.60 -7.98
N ASN A 48 8.65 8.99 -7.99
CA ASN A 48 9.60 8.52 -9.01
C ASN A 48 9.85 7.01 -8.88
N HIS A 49 10.06 6.52 -7.65
CA HIS A 49 10.26 5.09 -7.38
C HIS A 49 9.01 4.27 -7.70
N LEU A 50 7.82 4.77 -7.37
CA LEU A 50 6.55 4.12 -7.66
C LEU A 50 6.39 3.80 -9.15
N THR A 51 6.64 4.80 -10.01
CA THR A 51 6.51 4.64 -11.47
C THR A 51 7.48 3.59 -12.00
N VAL A 52 8.73 3.63 -11.53
CA VAL A 52 9.77 2.64 -11.90
C VAL A 52 9.40 1.24 -11.39
N ASN A 53 8.92 1.12 -10.16
CA ASN A 53 8.54 -0.15 -9.55
C ASN A 53 7.34 -0.78 -10.26
N MET A 54 6.30 0.00 -10.59
CA MET A 54 5.15 -0.48 -11.36
C MET A 54 5.56 -0.98 -12.75
N GLN A 55 6.45 -0.26 -13.45
CA GLN A 55 6.95 -0.71 -14.75
C GLN A 55 7.80 -1.98 -14.63
N ASN A 56 8.70 -2.03 -13.66
CA ASN A 56 9.59 -3.17 -13.44
C ASN A 56 8.83 -4.43 -13.02
N ALA A 57 7.72 -4.28 -12.28
CA ALA A 57 6.85 -5.38 -11.90
C ALA A 57 6.18 -6.07 -13.09
N LEU A 58 6.00 -5.36 -14.21
CA LEU A 58 5.35 -5.86 -15.42
C LEU A 58 6.32 -6.12 -16.59
N LYS A 59 7.61 -5.84 -16.40
CA LYS A 59 8.63 -5.91 -17.45
C LYS A 59 9.37 -7.25 -17.41
N ASN A 60 9.58 -7.83 -18.59
CA ASN A 60 10.14 -9.18 -18.79
C ASN A 60 9.18 -10.25 -18.26
N GLU A 61 9.28 -10.55 -16.95
CA GLU A 61 8.45 -11.51 -16.23
C GLU A 61 7.60 -10.72 -15.23
N VAL A 62 6.30 -10.98 -15.24
CA VAL A 62 5.36 -10.34 -14.32
C VAL A 62 5.64 -10.89 -12.92
N SER A 63 5.92 -10.00 -11.97
CA SER A 63 6.22 -10.34 -10.56
C SER A 63 5.04 -9.92 -9.66
N PRO A 64 4.29 -10.89 -9.10
CA PRO A 64 3.22 -10.61 -8.15
C PRO A 64 3.68 -9.80 -6.94
N GLU A 65 4.80 -10.18 -6.31
CA GLU A 65 5.40 -9.45 -5.20
C GLU A 65 5.67 -7.97 -5.55
N ARG A 66 6.44 -7.71 -6.61
CA ARG A 66 6.83 -6.33 -6.98
C ARG A 66 5.62 -5.48 -7.34
N TRP A 67 4.63 -6.09 -7.98
CA TRP A 67 3.40 -5.40 -8.33
C TRP A 67 2.59 -5.04 -7.08
N HIS A 68 2.45 -5.98 -6.15
CA HIS A 68 1.74 -5.77 -4.89
C HIS A 68 2.40 -4.69 -4.02
N MET A 69 3.73 -4.74 -3.89
CA MET A 69 4.52 -3.74 -3.16
C MET A 69 4.42 -2.35 -3.81
N ALA A 70 4.39 -2.27 -5.15
CA ALA A 70 4.17 -1.01 -5.85
C ALA A 70 2.78 -0.43 -5.56
N LYS A 71 1.74 -1.26 -5.49
CA LYS A 71 0.39 -0.83 -5.09
C LYS A 71 0.34 -0.33 -3.64
N MET A 72 1.04 -0.99 -2.72
CA MET A 72 1.18 -0.51 -1.34
C MET A 72 1.86 0.87 -1.31
N THR A 73 2.91 1.06 -2.12
CA THR A 73 3.59 2.36 -2.26
C THR A 73 2.66 3.44 -2.81
N LEU A 74 1.81 3.13 -3.79
CA LEU A 74 0.81 4.09 -4.29
C LEU A 74 -0.14 4.55 -3.17
N LYS A 75 -0.67 3.63 -2.37
CA LYS A 75 -1.53 3.97 -1.23
C LYS A 75 -0.83 4.86 -0.22
N LEU A 76 0.45 4.58 0.05
CA LEU A 76 1.24 5.41 0.93
C LEU A 76 1.39 6.82 0.37
N VAL A 77 1.62 6.97 -0.95
CA VAL A 77 1.62 8.28 -1.61
C VAL A 77 0.26 8.98 -1.45
N GLU A 78 -0.87 8.30 -1.66
CA GLU A 78 -2.20 8.89 -1.46
C GLU A 78 -2.41 9.43 -0.03
N LYS A 79 -1.94 8.69 0.98
CA LYS A 79 -1.94 9.16 2.38
C LYS A 79 -0.99 10.35 2.58
N SER A 80 0.17 10.31 1.93
CA SER A 80 1.22 11.32 2.05
C SER A 80 0.80 12.69 1.53
N VAL A 81 0.04 12.74 0.43
CA VAL A 81 -0.51 13.99 -0.11
C VAL A 81 -1.39 14.69 0.93
N LYS A 82 -2.21 13.92 1.66
CA LYS A 82 -3.04 14.47 2.75
C LYS A 82 -2.18 14.91 3.95
N HIS A 83 -1.15 14.14 4.30
CA HIS A 83 -0.24 14.46 5.41
C HIS A 83 0.54 15.76 5.15
N LEU A 84 0.99 15.96 3.92
CA LEU A 84 1.79 17.11 3.51
C LEU A 84 0.94 18.25 2.91
N ASP A 85 -0.39 18.22 3.07
CA ASP A 85 -1.30 19.17 2.42
C ASP A 85 -0.94 20.64 2.73
N ALA A 86 -0.46 20.93 3.94
CA ALA A 86 -0.08 22.27 4.36
C ALA A 86 1.20 22.82 3.70
N VAL A 87 2.07 21.93 3.21
CA VAL A 87 3.39 22.31 2.64
C VAL A 87 3.45 22.16 1.13
N LEU A 88 2.52 21.42 0.52
CA LEU A 88 2.44 21.26 -0.92
C LEU A 88 1.77 22.47 -1.59
N THR A 89 2.32 22.92 -2.71
CA THR A 89 1.69 23.93 -3.56
C THR A 89 0.45 23.37 -4.26
N ALA A 90 -0.44 24.25 -4.74
CA ALA A 90 -1.63 23.82 -5.48
C ALA A 90 -1.28 23.03 -6.75
N ASP A 91 -0.20 23.43 -7.44
CA ASP A 91 0.27 22.79 -8.67
C ASP A 91 0.87 21.41 -8.38
N GLU A 92 1.66 21.26 -7.31
CA GLU A 92 2.19 19.96 -6.86
C GLU A 92 1.06 18.97 -6.53
N LYS A 93 0.05 19.42 -5.77
CA LYS A 93 -1.12 18.58 -5.45
C LYS A 93 -1.83 18.13 -6.71
N LEU A 94 -2.06 19.04 -7.66
CA LEU A 94 -2.71 18.72 -8.91
C LEU A 94 -1.91 17.69 -9.71
N GLN A 95 -0.60 17.87 -9.81
CA GLN A 95 0.29 16.96 -10.53
C GLN A 95 0.30 15.57 -9.89
N ILE A 96 0.53 15.48 -8.57
CA ILE A 96 0.56 14.19 -7.87
C ILE A 96 -0.79 13.47 -7.97
N ASN A 97 -1.90 14.18 -7.75
CA ASN A 97 -3.23 13.59 -7.88
C ASN A 97 -3.53 13.12 -9.30
N SER A 98 -3.04 13.83 -10.32
CA SER A 98 -3.19 13.41 -11.72
C SER A 98 -2.45 12.11 -12.00
N GLU A 99 -1.22 11.97 -11.51
CA GLU A 99 -0.42 10.75 -11.66
C GLU A 99 -1.02 9.57 -10.89
N VAL A 100 -1.44 9.79 -9.64
CA VAL A 100 -2.18 8.80 -8.83
C VAL A 100 -3.45 8.35 -9.55
N ASN A 101 -4.23 9.28 -10.10
CA ASN A 101 -5.43 8.97 -10.84
C ASN A 101 -5.14 8.16 -12.11
N LEU A 102 -4.07 8.51 -12.84
CA LEU A 102 -3.65 7.75 -14.01
C LEU A 102 -3.25 6.32 -13.64
N ALA A 103 -2.53 6.13 -12.54
CA ALA A 103 -2.20 4.81 -12.02
C ALA A 103 -3.45 4.00 -11.67
N ASN A 104 -4.37 4.58 -10.89
CA ASN A 104 -5.60 3.91 -10.46
C ASN A 104 -6.55 3.55 -11.62
N VAL A 105 -6.67 4.42 -12.63
CA VAL A 105 -7.63 4.21 -13.72
C VAL A 105 -7.07 3.30 -14.82
N PHE A 106 -5.77 3.40 -15.13
CA PHE A 106 -5.21 2.74 -16.32
C PHE A 106 -4.15 1.68 -15.99
N LEU A 107 -3.22 1.97 -15.08
CA LEU A 107 -2.11 1.05 -14.81
C LEU A 107 -2.55 -0.12 -13.93
N ILE A 108 -3.25 0.17 -12.83
CA ILE A 108 -3.63 -0.83 -11.85
C ILE A 108 -4.52 -1.91 -12.47
N PRO A 109 -5.62 -1.58 -13.16
CA PRO A 109 -6.48 -2.60 -13.74
C PRO A 109 -5.75 -3.53 -14.72
N SER A 110 -4.91 -2.96 -15.60
CA SER A 110 -4.16 -3.74 -16.58
C SER A 110 -3.05 -4.60 -15.95
N GLY A 111 -2.39 -4.12 -14.91
CA GLY A 111 -1.35 -4.90 -14.22
C GLY A 111 -1.93 -6.00 -13.33
N ASP A 112 -3.01 -5.72 -12.62
CA ASP A 112 -3.73 -6.71 -11.80
C ASP A 112 -4.23 -7.88 -12.64
N GLU A 113 -4.75 -7.65 -13.85
CA GLU A 113 -5.13 -8.71 -14.79
C GLU A 113 -3.94 -9.60 -15.19
N LYS A 114 -2.79 -9.01 -15.49
CA LYS A 114 -1.57 -9.75 -15.86
C LYS A 114 -1.01 -10.56 -14.69
N VAL A 115 -0.98 -9.98 -13.49
CA VAL A 115 -0.52 -10.68 -12.30
C VAL A 115 -1.45 -11.83 -11.97
N LYS A 116 -2.76 -11.62 -12.07
CA LYS A 116 -3.74 -12.68 -11.92
C LYS A 116 -3.53 -13.81 -12.92
N GLU A 117 -3.30 -13.51 -14.20
CA GLU A 117 -3.04 -14.52 -15.23
C GLU A 117 -1.80 -15.37 -14.87
N VAL A 118 -0.72 -14.73 -14.39
CA VAL A 118 0.49 -15.45 -13.97
C VAL A 118 0.25 -16.32 -12.73
N CYS A 119 -0.48 -15.81 -11.73
CA CYS A 119 -0.83 -16.59 -10.54
C CYS A 119 -1.76 -17.76 -10.86
N ASP A 120 -2.76 -17.57 -11.72
CA ASP A 120 -3.65 -18.64 -12.17
C ASP A 120 -2.91 -19.69 -13.03
N GLY A 121 -1.80 -19.27 -13.68
CA GLY A 121 -0.89 -20.12 -14.44
C GLY A 121 0.04 -21.01 -13.60
N GLY A 122 -0.07 -20.98 -12.26
CA GLY A 122 0.72 -21.81 -11.35
C GLY A 122 2.08 -21.24 -11.00
N TYR A 123 2.29 -19.93 -11.16
CA TYR A 123 3.49 -19.26 -10.64
C TYR A 123 3.51 -19.30 -9.11
N GLU A 124 4.60 -19.82 -8.55
CA GLU A 124 4.76 -19.95 -7.10
C GLU A 124 5.38 -18.68 -6.52
N ASP A 125 4.51 -17.76 -6.09
CA ASP A 125 4.86 -16.54 -5.36
C ASP A 125 3.88 -16.39 -4.19
N THR A 126 4.40 -16.05 -3.01
CA THR A 126 3.58 -15.90 -1.80
C THR A 126 2.51 -14.82 -1.96
N PHE A 127 2.74 -13.80 -2.80
CA PHE A 127 1.77 -12.74 -3.07
C PHE A 127 0.65 -13.17 -4.01
N CYS A 128 0.73 -14.33 -4.66
CA CYS A 128 -0.38 -14.85 -5.45
C CYS A 128 -1.64 -15.14 -4.61
N VAL A 129 -1.50 -15.28 -3.28
CA VAL A 129 -2.64 -15.38 -2.35
C VAL A 129 -3.58 -14.18 -2.48
N TYR A 130 -3.06 -12.99 -2.84
CA TYR A 130 -3.84 -11.77 -3.01
C TYR A 130 -4.49 -11.65 -4.39
N TYR A 131 -4.26 -12.57 -5.34
CA TYR A 131 -4.84 -12.52 -6.69
C TYR A 131 -5.85 -13.67 -6.93
N ASN A 132 -6.11 -14.46 -5.88
CA ASN A 132 -7.14 -15.48 -5.82
C ASN A 132 -8.11 -15.17 -4.67
N PHE A 133 -9.42 -15.17 -4.93
CA PHE A 133 -10.39 -14.79 -3.89
C PHE A 133 -10.41 -15.75 -2.70
N THR A 134 -10.24 -17.05 -2.93
CA THR A 134 -10.27 -18.05 -1.84
C THR A 134 -9.13 -17.80 -0.87
N SER A 135 -7.90 -17.69 -1.37
CA SER A 135 -6.72 -17.41 -0.55
C SER A 135 -6.79 -16.03 0.09
N TYR A 136 -7.23 -14.99 -0.62
CA TYR A 136 -7.47 -13.68 -0.04
C TYR A 136 -8.47 -13.72 1.14
N ALA A 137 -9.56 -14.48 1.00
CA ALA A 137 -10.54 -14.62 2.07
C ALA A 137 -9.97 -15.34 3.31
N GLU A 138 -9.03 -16.27 3.12
CA GLU A 138 -8.30 -16.91 4.21
C GLU A 138 -7.37 -15.92 4.93
N GLU A 139 -6.60 -15.11 4.19
CA GLU A 139 -5.77 -14.04 4.76
C GLU A 139 -6.60 -13.03 5.57
N VAL A 140 -7.77 -12.63 5.06
CA VAL A 140 -8.70 -11.75 5.79
C VAL A 140 -9.24 -12.43 7.06
N ALA A 141 -9.50 -13.73 7.03
CA ALA A 141 -9.96 -14.46 8.20
C ALA A 141 -8.85 -14.58 9.27
N ASP A 142 -7.61 -14.76 8.86
CA ASP A 142 -6.46 -14.79 9.76
C ASP A 142 -6.16 -13.42 10.35
N LEU A 143 -6.23 -12.35 9.55
CA LEU A 143 -6.20 -10.97 10.06
C LEU A 143 -7.28 -10.73 11.13
N ALA A 144 -8.50 -11.21 10.90
CA ALA A 144 -9.58 -11.06 11.88
C ALA A 144 -9.30 -11.78 13.20
N LYS A 145 -8.67 -12.96 13.16
CA LYS A 145 -8.22 -13.66 14.39
C LYS A 145 -7.13 -12.85 15.10
N MET A 146 -6.17 -12.30 14.37
CA MET A 146 -5.09 -11.48 14.94
C MET A 146 -5.64 -10.19 15.57
N ALA A 147 -6.50 -9.46 14.86
CA ALA A 147 -7.14 -8.24 15.35
C ALA A 147 -8.00 -8.50 16.61
N LYS A 148 -8.71 -9.62 16.65
CA LYS A 148 -9.46 -10.04 17.84
C LYS A 148 -8.54 -10.37 19.01
N SER A 149 -7.48 -11.13 18.79
CA SER A 149 -6.47 -11.45 19.81
C SER A 149 -5.86 -10.18 20.40
N LEU A 150 -5.47 -9.23 19.55
CA LEU A 150 -4.99 -7.91 19.95
C LEU A 150 -6.02 -7.14 20.79
N ASN A 151 -7.30 -7.17 20.37
CA ASN A 151 -8.38 -6.54 21.09
C ASN A 151 -8.62 -7.16 22.48
N ASP A 152 -8.58 -8.48 22.58
CA ASP A 152 -8.82 -9.19 23.84
C ASP A 152 -7.62 -8.99 24.80
N ASN A 153 -6.40 -9.01 24.28
CA ASN A 153 -5.18 -8.80 25.04
C ASN A 153 -5.12 -7.40 25.65
N HIS A 154 -5.38 -6.33 24.90
CA HIS A 154 -5.27 -4.96 25.45
C HIS A 154 -6.30 -4.66 26.55
N ARG A 155 -7.44 -5.37 26.57
CA ARG A 155 -8.49 -5.23 27.61
C ARG A 155 -8.17 -5.99 28.90
N SER A 156 -7.21 -6.92 28.86
CA SER A 156 -6.96 -7.87 29.96
C SER A 156 -6.03 -7.33 31.08
N LYS A 157 -5.30 -6.22 30.84
CA LYS A 157 -4.31 -5.66 31.80
C LYS A 157 -4.27 -4.13 31.79
N SER A 158 -3.77 -3.55 32.90
CA SER A 158 -3.54 -2.10 33.03
C SER A 158 -2.40 -1.60 32.12
N VAL A 159 -2.60 -0.45 31.47
CA VAL A 159 -1.65 0.23 30.56
C VAL A 159 -0.38 0.75 31.26
N SER A 160 -0.35 0.71 32.59
CA SER A 160 0.78 1.21 33.39
C SER A 160 2.00 0.28 33.39
N ASP A 161 1.89 -0.93 32.85
CA ASP A 161 3.02 -1.83 32.66
C ASP A 161 3.68 -1.58 31.30
N GLU A 162 4.87 -0.96 31.31
CA GLU A 162 5.62 -0.62 30.09
C GLU A 162 5.99 -1.86 29.25
N LYS A 163 6.20 -3.02 29.89
CA LYS A 163 6.49 -4.27 29.15
C LYS A 163 5.24 -4.72 28.39
N PHE A 164 4.08 -4.68 29.04
CA PHE A 164 2.80 -4.99 28.41
C PHE A 164 2.48 -4.01 27.27
N LYS A 165 2.71 -2.71 27.49
CA LYS A 165 2.49 -1.68 26.46
C LYS A 165 3.36 -1.92 25.22
N THR A 166 4.63 -2.27 25.41
CA THR A 166 5.56 -2.61 24.30
C THR A 166 5.05 -3.83 23.52
N GLU A 167 4.65 -4.89 24.22
CA GLU A 167 4.13 -6.10 23.58
C GLU A 167 2.86 -5.84 22.75
N ILE A 168 1.94 -5.02 23.26
CA ILE A 168 0.73 -4.64 22.50
C ILE A 168 1.08 -3.75 21.31
N LEU A 169 2.09 -2.88 21.41
CA LEU A 169 2.56 -2.06 20.28
C LEU A 169 3.16 -2.92 19.16
N ASP A 170 3.96 -3.92 19.52
CA ASP A 170 4.55 -4.86 18.55
C ASP A 170 3.45 -5.66 17.84
N GLN A 171 2.47 -6.18 18.58
CA GLN A 171 1.31 -6.86 18.00
C GLN A 171 0.47 -5.93 17.12
N LEU A 172 0.26 -4.69 17.55
CA LEU A 172 -0.45 -3.68 16.74
C LEU A 172 0.28 -3.40 15.43
N SER A 173 1.61 -3.28 15.46
CA SER A 173 2.41 -3.08 14.25
C SER A 173 2.27 -4.26 13.29
N LEU A 174 2.38 -5.49 13.79
CA LEU A 174 2.23 -6.69 12.97
C LEU A 174 0.86 -6.77 12.30
N VAL A 175 -0.23 -6.52 13.05
CA VAL A 175 -1.58 -6.54 12.49
C VAL A 175 -1.79 -5.43 11.46
N ARG A 176 -1.16 -4.26 11.64
CA ARG A 176 -1.22 -3.18 10.65
C ARG A 176 -0.48 -3.54 9.37
N ASP A 177 0.70 -4.12 9.46
CA ASP A 177 1.48 -4.55 8.29
C ASP A 177 0.68 -5.57 7.45
N GLU A 178 0.01 -6.53 8.09
CA GLU A 178 -0.85 -7.51 7.40
C GLU A 178 -2.08 -6.85 6.76
N MET A 179 -2.70 -5.89 7.46
CA MET A 179 -3.82 -5.12 6.94
C MET A 179 -3.43 -4.34 5.68
N GLU A 180 -2.27 -3.68 5.68
CA GLU A 180 -1.77 -2.94 4.51
C GLU A 180 -1.53 -3.84 3.30
N GLN A 181 -1.04 -5.07 3.51
CA GLN A 181 -0.90 -6.04 2.44
C GLN A 181 -2.27 -6.46 1.86
N ILE A 182 -3.22 -6.81 2.73
CA ILE A 182 -4.57 -7.23 2.32
C ILE A 182 -5.29 -6.11 1.57
N GLU A 183 -5.16 -4.87 2.02
CA GLU A 183 -5.80 -3.74 1.39
C GLU A 183 -5.32 -3.50 -0.05
N ALA A 184 -4.08 -3.87 -0.39
CA ALA A 184 -3.53 -3.72 -1.75
C ALA A 184 -4.07 -4.75 -2.76
N ALA A 185 -4.87 -5.73 -2.32
CA ALA A 185 -5.49 -6.71 -3.19
C ALA A 185 -6.46 -6.09 -4.23
N PRO A 186 -6.62 -6.70 -5.43
CA PRO A 186 -7.49 -6.22 -6.50
C PRO A 186 -8.97 -6.56 -6.25
N ILE A 187 -9.54 -6.05 -5.16
CA ILE A 187 -10.89 -6.42 -4.68
C ILE A 187 -12.02 -6.22 -5.71
N TYR A 188 -11.84 -5.32 -6.67
CA TYR A 188 -12.80 -5.06 -7.74
C TYR A 188 -12.98 -6.27 -8.68
N LEU A 189 -12.02 -7.20 -8.70
CA LEU A 189 -12.13 -8.46 -9.46
C LEU A 189 -13.12 -9.46 -8.86
N TRP A 190 -13.50 -9.29 -7.58
CA TRP A 190 -14.21 -10.33 -6.82
C TRP A 190 -15.63 -9.96 -6.41
N GLY A 191 -16.19 -8.85 -6.91
CA GLY A 191 -17.52 -8.37 -6.51
C GLY A 191 -18.69 -9.35 -6.75
N LYS A 192 -18.46 -10.46 -7.47
CA LYS A 192 -19.44 -11.51 -7.75
C LYS A 192 -19.23 -12.79 -6.94
N GLU A 193 -18.17 -12.86 -6.14
CA GLU A 193 -17.84 -14.04 -5.36
C GLU A 193 -18.81 -14.23 -4.19
N SER A 194 -19.24 -15.47 -3.94
CA SER A 194 -20.34 -15.78 -3.01
C SER A 194 -20.11 -15.32 -1.56
N LYS A 195 -18.85 -15.19 -1.13
CA LYS A 195 -18.45 -14.73 0.21
C LYS A 195 -17.89 -13.32 0.23
N PHE A 196 -17.88 -12.61 -0.89
CA PHE A 196 -17.22 -11.31 -1.00
C PHE A 196 -17.68 -10.32 0.07
N GLU A 197 -19.00 -10.15 0.22
CA GLU A 197 -19.56 -9.23 1.22
C GLU A 197 -19.21 -9.61 2.66
N GLU A 198 -19.18 -10.90 2.98
CA GLU A 198 -18.81 -11.39 4.32
C GLU A 198 -17.33 -11.11 4.59
N THR A 199 -16.46 -11.40 3.62
CA THR A 199 -15.02 -11.12 3.69
C THR A 199 -14.77 -9.62 3.89
N GLN A 200 -15.43 -8.74 3.13
CA GLN A 200 -15.29 -7.29 3.29
C GLN A 200 -15.77 -6.79 4.66
N LYS A 201 -16.88 -7.33 5.18
CA LYS A 201 -17.34 -7.01 6.55
C LYS A 201 -16.34 -7.48 7.62
N SER A 202 -15.69 -8.62 7.42
CA SER A 202 -14.65 -9.14 8.32
C SER A 202 -13.42 -8.21 8.35
N LEU A 203 -12.99 -7.73 7.19
CA LEU A 203 -11.90 -6.75 7.08
C LEU A 203 -12.25 -5.43 7.80
N GLN A 204 -13.42 -4.86 7.52
CA GLN A 204 -13.90 -3.64 8.19
C GLN A 204 -14.00 -3.77 9.72
N ASN A 205 -14.44 -4.93 10.21
CA ASN A 205 -14.48 -5.19 11.65
C ASN A 205 -13.05 -5.27 12.24
N SER A 206 -12.11 -5.87 11.52
CA SER A 206 -10.69 -5.93 11.92
C SER A 206 -10.08 -4.54 12.02
N GLU A 207 -10.29 -3.69 11.01
CA GLU A 207 -9.87 -2.28 10.99
C GLU A 207 -10.39 -1.50 12.20
N LYS A 208 -11.68 -1.71 12.54
CA LYS A 208 -12.29 -1.08 13.70
C LYS A 208 -11.62 -1.51 15.01
N LEU A 209 -11.38 -2.80 15.21
CA LEU A 209 -10.72 -3.33 16.41
C LEU A 209 -9.29 -2.78 16.56
N VAL A 210 -8.53 -2.76 15.45
CA VAL A 210 -7.17 -2.19 15.40
C VAL A 210 -7.18 -0.70 15.76
N SER A 211 -8.16 0.05 15.25
CA SER A 211 -8.33 1.47 15.54
C SER A 211 -8.67 1.73 17.02
N GLU A 212 -9.52 0.89 17.63
CA GLU A 212 -9.85 0.97 19.06
C GLU A 212 -8.59 0.74 19.93
N VAL A 213 -7.78 -0.27 19.59
CA VAL A 213 -6.52 -0.56 20.29
C VAL A 213 -5.52 0.60 20.15
N ALA A 214 -5.33 1.11 18.94
CA ALA A 214 -4.42 2.22 18.69
C ALA A 214 -4.82 3.49 19.47
N ALA A 215 -6.12 3.81 19.50
CA ALA A 215 -6.65 4.93 20.26
C ALA A 215 -6.41 4.76 21.78
N PHE A 216 -6.59 3.56 22.30
CA PHE A 216 -6.31 3.23 23.70
C PHE A 216 -4.83 3.44 24.06
N LEU A 217 -3.91 3.04 23.18
CA LEU A 217 -2.47 3.25 23.35
C LEU A 217 -2.02 4.70 23.08
N LYS A 218 -2.94 5.57 22.64
CA LYS A 218 -2.66 6.96 22.19
C LYS A 218 -1.66 7.01 21.04
N VAL A 219 -1.63 5.98 20.21
CA VAL A 219 -0.87 5.96 18.96
C VAL A 219 -1.79 6.46 17.87
N LYS A 220 -1.32 7.41 17.06
CA LYS A 220 -2.08 7.84 15.88
C LYS A 220 -2.16 6.68 14.89
N VAL A 221 -3.38 6.39 14.46
CA VAL A 221 -3.61 5.65 13.22
C VAL A 221 -3.36 6.65 12.10
N GLU A 222 -2.29 6.43 11.34
CA GLU A 222 -1.93 7.21 10.15
C GLU A 222 -2.11 6.32 8.91
#